data_AF-A0A3C0R3M8-F1
#
_entry.id   AF-A0A3C0R3M8-F1
#
_cell.length_a   1.000
_cell.length_b   1.000
_cell.length_c   1.000
_cell.angle_alpha   90.00
_cell.angle_beta   90.00
_cell.angle_gamma   90.00
#
_symmetry.space_group_name_H-M   'P 1'
#
loop_
_entity.id
_entity.type
_entity.pdbx_description
1 polymer ?
#
loop_
_entity_poly.entity_id
_entity_poly.type
_entity_poly.pdbx_seq_one_letter_code
_entity_poly.pdbx_strand_id
1 'polypeptide(L)'
;MVVDDDRVYPRDALETYLHYHRRLPDAALCFRGALMPSDLIWLRAKTICADRIREPKKVAVITGCGSYFIQPRSFDAQLWDYSAAPAGAFYMDDIWISGWLDRRKIDKYVVPASGMMRTVRRQVGTMTLHDVPSGRRHNNNETIAYFRDTWKVFSPRWSIRKLGLARRADGWR
;
A
#
# COMPACT_ATOMS: atom_id res chain seq x y z
N MET A 1 10.77 11.64 -6.54
CA MET A 1 10.53 10.24 -6.94
C MET A 1 11.31 9.37 -5.98
N VAL A 2 10.69 8.33 -5.44
CA VAL A 2 11.33 7.34 -4.58
C VAL A 2 11.41 6.04 -5.36
N VAL A 3 12.59 5.42 -5.32
CA VAL A 3 12.95 4.21 -6.06
C VAL A 3 13.76 3.30 -5.16
N ASP A 4 13.62 2.00 -5.39
CA ASP A 4 14.49 1.00 -4.79
C ASP A 4 15.80 0.93 -5.59
N ASP A 5 16.91 0.70 -4.91
CA ASP A 5 18.23 0.49 -5.51
C ASP A 5 18.40 -0.91 -6.13
N ASP A 6 17.40 -1.78 -5.95
CA ASP A 6 17.35 -3.16 -6.42
C ASP A 6 16.52 -3.35 -7.72
N ARG A 7 16.05 -2.24 -8.32
CA ARG A 7 15.16 -2.25 -9.51
C ARG A 7 15.73 -1.50 -10.71
N VAL A 8 15.36 -2.00 -11.89
CA VAL A 8 15.46 -1.27 -13.16
C VAL A 8 14.07 -0.83 -13.59
N TYR A 9 13.86 0.48 -13.69
CA TYR A 9 12.58 1.11 -14.04
C TYR A 9 12.42 1.31 -15.56
N PRO A 10 11.18 1.44 -16.08
CA PRO A 10 10.94 1.91 -17.44
C PRO A 10 11.66 3.23 -17.73
N ARG A 11 12.15 3.41 -18.96
CA ARG A 11 12.95 4.60 -19.36
C ARG A 11 12.14 5.90 -19.24
N ASP A 12 10.84 5.80 -19.45
CA ASP A 12 9.84 6.88 -19.39
C ASP A 12 9.21 7.03 -17.99
N ALA A 13 9.72 6.35 -16.95
CA ALA A 13 9.09 6.33 -15.63
C ALA A 13 8.92 7.74 -15.03
N LEU A 14 9.98 8.56 -15.05
CA LEU A 14 9.93 9.91 -14.53
C LEU A 14 9.01 10.80 -15.37
N GLU A 15 9.11 10.72 -16.69
CA GLU A 15 8.25 11.46 -17.62
C GLU A 15 6.76 11.14 -17.38
N THR A 16 6.45 9.86 -17.20
CA THR A 16 5.11 9.37 -16.87
C THR A 16 4.60 9.99 -15.57
N TYR A 17 5.41 10.00 -14.50
CA TYR A 17 5.01 10.65 -13.26
C TYR A 17 4.77 12.14 -13.43
N LEU A 18 5.64 12.86 -14.14
CA LEU A 18 5.46 14.29 -14.41
C LEU A 18 4.20 14.57 -15.23
N HIS A 19 3.90 13.73 -16.22
CA HIS A 19 2.69 13.82 -17.02
C HIS A 19 1.42 13.72 -16.16
N TYR A 20 1.34 12.74 -15.26
CA TYR A 20 0.17 12.58 -14.39
C TYR A 20 0.14 13.59 -13.24
N HIS A 21 1.29 14.01 -12.72
CA HIS A 21 1.37 15.03 -11.68
C HIS A 21 0.76 16.37 -12.14
N ARG A 22 0.91 16.74 -13.42
CA ARG A 22 0.21 17.94 -13.97
C ARG A 22 -1.31 17.89 -13.85
N ARG A 23 -1.90 16.70 -13.80
CA ARG A 23 -3.36 16.48 -13.70
C ARG A 23 -3.82 16.16 -12.28
N LEU A 24 -2.91 15.62 -11.46
CA LEU A 24 -3.13 15.20 -10.07
C LEU A 24 -2.04 15.82 -9.18
N PRO A 25 -1.98 17.16 -9.06
CA PRO A 25 -0.83 17.86 -8.47
C PRO A 25 -0.63 17.57 -6.98
N ASP A 26 -1.69 17.26 -6.26
CA ASP A 26 -1.65 17.04 -4.81
C ASP A 26 -1.71 15.55 -4.44
N ALA A 27 -1.76 14.66 -5.43
CA ALA A 27 -1.81 13.24 -5.19
C ALA A 27 -0.42 12.60 -5.13
N ALA A 28 -0.33 11.52 -4.38
CA ALA A 28 0.76 10.57 -4.47
C ALA A 28 0.50 9.62 -5.65
N LEU A 29 1.51 9.39 -6.49
CA LEU A 29 1.42 8.55 -7.67
C LEU A 29 2.34 7.34 -7.53
N CYS A 30 1.93 6.18 -8.01
CA CYS A 30 2.78 4.99 -8.03
C CYS A 30 2.53 4.12 -9.27
N PHE A 31 3.42 3.16 -9.54
CA PHE A 31 3.16 2.14 -10.57
C PHE A 31 2.58 0.84 -10.02
N ARG A 32 2.64 0.65 -8.69
CA ARG A 32 2.02 -0.48 -8.03
C ARG A 32 1.39 -0.05 -6.72
N GLY A 33 0.12 -0.40 -6.56
CA GLY A 33 -0.65 -0.09 -5.36
C GLY A 33 -1.68 -1.16 -5.08
N ALA A 34 -2.35 -1.06 -3.94
CA ALA A 34 -3.34 -2.02 -3.52
C ALA A 34 -4.59 -1.36 -2.94
N LEU A 35 -5.73 -1.99 -3.18
CA LEU A 35 -6.97 -1.71 -2.46
C LEU A 35 -6.95 -2.43 -1.11
N MET A 36 -7.38 -1.75 -0.05
CA MET A 36 -7.46 -2.32 1.30
C MET A 36 -8.82 -3.00 1.52
N PRO A 37 -8.88 -4.30 1.86
CA PRO A 37 -10.14 -4.95 2.17
C PRO A 37 -10.69 -4.42 3.51
N SER A 38 -12.01 -4.42 3.69
CA SER A 38 -12.67 -3.93 4.90
C SER A 38 -12.32 -4.71 6.17
N ASP A 39 -11.84 -5.94 6.02
CA ASP A 39 -11.33 -6.77 7.11
C ASP A 39 -9.84 -6.55 7.42
N LEU A 40 -9.19 -5.64 6.70
CA LEU A 40 -7.79 -5.23 6.88
C LEU A 40 -6.74 -6.36 6.72
N ILE A 41 -7.13 -7.53 6.21
CA ILE A 41 -6.18 -8.62 5.99
C ILE A 41 -5.41 -8.39 4.69
N TRP A 42 -4.13 -8.03 4.79
CA TRP A 42 -3.28 -7.69 3.65
C TRP A 42 -3.21 -8.77 2.56
N LEU A 43 -3.27 -10.05 2.95
CA LEU A 43 -3.26 -11.17 1.99
C LEU A 43 -4.45 -11.10 1.00
N ARG A 44 -5.55 -10.47 1.39
CA ARG A 44 -6.75 -10.26 0.55
C ARG A 44 -6.74 -8.92 -0.18
N ALA A 45 -5.70 -8.10 -0.02
CA ALA A 45 -5.56 -6.85 -0.74
C ALA A 45 -5.47 -7.08 -2.24
N LYS A 46 -6.19 -6.26 -3.01
CA LYS A 46 -6.18 -6.35 -4.47
C LYS A 46 -5.11 -5.42 -5.02
N THR A 47 -4.03 -6.01 -5.52
CA THR A 47 -2.95 -5.27 -6.18
C THR A 47 -3.38 -4.81 -7.58
N ILE A 48 -2.99 -3.59 -7.93
CA ILE A 48 -3.12 -2.98 -9.25
C ILE A 48 -1.71 -2.61 -9.74
N CYS A 49 -1.40 -2.99 -10.98
CA CYS A 49 -0.14 -2.66 -11.65
C CYS A 49 -0.41 -1.67 -12.80
N ALA A 50 0.50 -0.72 -12.99
CA ALA A 50 0.39 0.35 -13.98
C ALA A 50 0.29 -0.13 -15.43
N ASP A 51 0.97 -1.22 -15.76
CA ASP A 51 0.97 -1.83 -17.09
C ASP A 51 -0.37 -2.54 -17.43
N ARG A 52 -1.29 -2.65 -16.47
CA ARG A 52 -2.58 -3.34 -16.61
C ARG A 52 -3.78 -2.40 -16.59
N ILE A 53 -3.56 -1.09 -16.55
CA ILE A 53 -4.62 -0.08 -16.49
C ILE A 53 -4.47 0.94 -17.61
N ARG A 54 -5.58 1.53 -18.04
CA ARG A 54 -5.62 2.57 -19.10
C ARG A 54 -5.93 3.97 -18.57
N GLU A 55 -6.33 4.06 -17.30
CA GLU A 55 -6.66 5.30 -16.61
C GLU A 55 -6.19 5.21 -15.16
N PRO A 56 -5.88 6.35 -14.49
CA PRO A 56 -5.48 6.35 -13.09
C PRO A 56 -6.50 5.65 -12.19
N LYS A 57 -6.01 4.79 -11.28
CA LYS A 57 -6.84 4.08 -10.31
C LYS A 57 -6.45 4.46 -8.90
N LYS A 58 -7.42 4.95 -8.13
CA LYS A 58 -7.24 5.29 -6.71
C LYS A 58 -6.94 4.03 -5.91
N VAL A 59 -5.99 4.12 -4.98
CA VAL A 59 -5.55 3.00 -4.13
C VAL A 59 -5.43 3.43 -2.67
N ALA A 60 -5.49 2.45 -1.77
CA ALA A 60 -5.32 2.67 -0.34
C ALA A 60 -3.85 2.60 0.07
N VAL A 61 -3.07 1.71 -0.55
CA VAL A 61 -1.65 1.52 -0.23
C VAL A 61 -0.81 1.62 -1.49
N ILE A 62 0.23 2.44 -1.43
CA ILE A 62 1.36 2.41 -2.38
C ILE A 62 2.25 1.25 -1.95
N THR A 63 2.74 0.45 -2.91
CA THR A 63 3.70 -0.61 -2.58
C THR A 63 5.09 -0.20 -3.05
N GLY A 64 6.08 -0.25 -2.16
CA GLY A 64 7.43 0.33 -2.36
C GLY A 64 8.13 -0.18 -3.61
N CYS A 65 8.01 -1.49 -3.87
CA CYS A 65 8.56 -2.14 -5.07
C CYS A 65 8.08 -1.54 -6.39
N GLY A 66 7.01 -0.74 -6.36
CA GLY A 66 6.41 -0.03 -7.47
C GLY A 66 7.09 1.27 -7.88
N SER A 67 8.04 1.81 -7.10
CA SER A 67 8.34 3.26 -7.03
C SER A 67 7.11 4.13 -6.75
N TYR A 68 7.37 5.35 -6.32
CA TYR A 68 6.32 6.34 -6.15
C TYR A 68 6.82 7.78 -6.31
N PHE A 69 5.90 8.67 -6.62
CA PHE A 69 6.12 10.10 -6.80
C PHE A 69 5.18 10.86 -5.87
N ILE A 70 5.77 11.52 -4.88
CA ILE A 70 5.06 12.30 -3.86
C ILE A 70 5.74 13.65 -3.79
N GLN A 71 4.93 14.70 -3.61
CA GLN A 71 5.44 16.05 -3.42
C GLN A 71 6.03 16.19 -2.01
N PRO A 72 7.21 16.80 -1.83
CA PRO A 72 7.81 16.97 -0.51
C PRO A 72 6.90 17.65 0.52
N ARG A 73 6.03 18.59 0.08
CA ARG A 73 5.03 19.27 0.93
C ARG A 73 4.01 18.34 1.59
N SER A 74 3.89 17.10 1.12
CA SER A 74 3.03 16.08 1.72
C SER A 74 3.62 15.52 3.03
N PHE A 75 4.89 15.81 3.32
CA PHE A 75 5.60 15.35 4.50
C PHE A 75 5.87 16.49 5.48
N ASP A 76 5.91 16.14 6.76
CA ASP A 76 6.41 16.98 7.84
C ASP A 76 7.18 16.09 8.84
N ALA A 77 7.67 16.69 9.93
CA ALA A 77 8.47 15.99 10.92
C ALA A 77 7.76 14.81 11.59
N GLN A 78 6.42 14.82 11.68
CA GLN A 78 5.66 13.75 12.33
C GLN A 78 5.65 12.45 11.53
N LEU A 79 5.96 12.49 10.22
CA LEU A 79 6.16 11.28 9.42
C LEU A 79 7.25 10.37 10.03
N TRP A 80 8.23 10.94 10.72
CA TRP A 80 9.37 10.22 11.29
C TRP A 80 9.17 9.83 12.76
N ASP A 81 8.01 10.15 13.34
CA ASP A 81 7.69 9.78 14.72
C ASP A 81 7.03 8.41 14.78
N TYR A 82 7.85 7.41 15.15
CA TYR A 82 7.41 6.02 15.36
C TYR A 82 7.15 5.70 16.84
N SER A 83 7.15 6.68 17.75
CA SER A 83 7.07 6.45 19.20
C SER A 83 5.84 5.66 19.64
N ALA A 84 4.71 5.83 18.94
CA ALA A 84 3.46 5.10 19.18
C ALA A 84 3.23 3.93 18.19
N ALA A 85 4.15 3.70 17.25
CA ALA A 85 4.01 2.70 16.21
C ALA A 85 4.45 1.30 16.69
N PRO A 86 3.89 0.22 16.10
CA PRO A 86 4.47 -1.10 16.25
C PRO A 86 5.93 -1.10 15.78
N ALA A 87 6.83 -1.79 16.50
CA ALA A 87 8.27 -1.80 16.18
C ALA A 87 8.57 -2.22 14.73
N GLY A 88 7.79 -3.16 14.19
CA GLY A 88 7.91 -3.63 12.81
C GLY A 88 7.53 -2.62 11.73
N ALA A 89 6.84 -1.52 12.10
CA ALA A 89 6.41 -0.49 11.14
C ALA A 89 7.58 0.22 10.47
N PHE A 90 8.73 0.30 11.14
CA PHE A 90 9.96 0.86 10.58
C PHE A 90 10.39 0.16 9.28
N TYR A 91 10.14 -1.15 9.16
CA TYR A 91 10.47 -1.92 7.96
C TYR A 91 9.41 -1.81 6.86
N MET A 92 8.22 -1.29 7.17
CA MET A 92 7.04 -1.27 6.31
C MET A 92 6.72 0.17 5.88
N ASP A 93 7.74 0.85 5.37
CA ASP A 93 7.73 2.26 5.01
C ASP A 93 6.62 2.60 3.99
N ASP A 94 6.36 1.71 3.04
CA ASP A 94 5.34 1.90 2.02
C ASP A 94 3.91 1.94 2.60
N ILE A 95 3.59 1.07 3.55
CA ILE A 95 2.34 1.08 4.33
C ILE A 95 2.30 2.29 5.26
N TRP A 96 3.41 2.57 5.96
CA TRP A 96 3.51 3.70 6.88
C TRP A 96 3.24 5.03 6.19
N ILE A 97 3.94 5.31 5.09
CA ILE A 97 3.75 6.49 4.25
C ILE A 97 2.32 6.52 3.72
N SER A 98 1.75 5.39 3.29
CA SER A 98 0.37 5.35 2.78
C SER A 98 -0.66 5.76 3.83
N GLY A 99 -0.50 5.26 5.06
CA GLY A 99 -1.36 5.59 6.20
C GLY A 99 -1.19 7.05 6.64
N TRP A 100 0.05 7.53 6.67
CA TRP A 100 0.37 8.94 6.89
C TRP A 100 -0.33 9.87 5.89
N LEU A 101 -0.26 9.53 4.61
CA LEU A 101 -0.96 10.27 3.55
C LEU A 101 -2.49 10.25 3.76
N ASP A 102 -3.07 9.12 4.19
CA ASP A 102 -4.52 9.05 4.47
C ASP A 102 -4.92 9.92 5.66
N ARG A 103 -4.13 9.98 6.74
CA ARG A 103 -4.36 10.93 7.87
C ARG A 103 -4.45 12.37 7.39
N ARG A 104 -3.66 12.72 6.37
CA ARG A 104 -3.61 14.05 5.75
C ARG A 104 -4.58 14.22 4.58
N LYS A 105 -5.44 13.23 4.34
CA LYS A 105 -6.43 13.22 3.23
C LYS A 105 -5.79 13.36 1.85
N ILE A 106 -4.55 12.88 1.70
CA ILE A 106 -3.83 12.87 0.42
C ILE A 106 -4.14 11.59 -0.34
N ASP A 107 -4.74 11.77 -1.51
CA ASP A 107 -5.10 10.66 -2.38
C ASP A 107 -3.87 10.02 -3.03
N LYS A 108 -3.99 8.71 -3.28
CA LYS A 108 -2.96 7.88 -3.91
C LYS A 108 -3.53 7.24 -5.17
N TYR A 109 -2.77 7.27 -6.27
CA TYR A 109 -3.18 6.68 -7.54
C TYR A 109 -2.09 5.79 -8.13
N VAL A 110 -2.49 4.62 -8.61
CA VAL A 110 -1.72 3.92 -9.64
C VAL A 110 -1.99 4.60 -10.97
N VAL A 111 -0.93 5.01 -11.66
CA VAL A 111 -1.04 5.67 -12.98
C VAL A 111 -0.59 4.72 -14.09
N PRO A 112 -1.22 4.73 -15.28
CA PRO A 112 -0.78 3.93 -16.42
C PRO A 112 0.70 4.17 -16.79
N ALA A 113 1.43 3.11 -17.12
CA ALA A 113 2.82 3.17 -17.52
C ALA A 113 3.12 2.19 -18.67
N SER A 114 4.21 2.41 -19.40
CA SER A 114 4.66 1.56 -20.51
C SER A 114 5.09 0.15 -20.08
N GLY A 115 5.40 -0.04 -18.80
CA GLY A 115 5.78 -1.32 -18.23
C GLY A 115 6.02 -1.24 -16.72
N MET A 116 6.35 -2.38 -16.13
CA MET A 116 6.74 -2.49 -14.73
C MET A 116 8.27 -2.58 -14.58
N MET A 117 8.76 -2.18 -13.41
CA MET A 117 10.15 -2.36 -13.02
C MET A 117 10.54 -3.84 -12.92
N ARG A 118 11.82 -4.12 -13.11
CA ARG A 118 12.40 -5.47 -13.03
C ARG A 118 13.47 -5.53 -11.95
N THR A 119 13.51 -6.62 -11.19
CA THR A 119 14.55 -6.84 -10.18
C THR A 119 15.92 -6.99 -10.85
N VAL A 120 16.93 -6.35 -10.26
CA VAL A 120 18.33 -6.49 -10.67
C VAL A 120 18.82 -7.89 -10.31
N ARG A 121 19.36 -8.63 -11.29
CA ARG A 121 19.80 -10.03 -11.09
C ARG A 121 20.82 -10.21 -9.96
N ARG A 122 21.63 -9.19 -9.68
CA ARG A 122 22.65 -9.21 -8.62
C ARG A 122 22.06 -9.33 -7.21
N GLN A 123 20.76 -9.08 -7.05
CA GLN A 123 20.06 -9.10 -5.77
C GLN A 123 19.47 -10.48 -5.43
N VAL A 124 19.70 -11.49 -6.28
CA VAL A 124 19.28 -12.86 -5.99
C VAL A 124 20.12 -13.41 -4.83
N GLY A 125 19.44 -13.90 -3.79
CA GLY A 125 20.07 -14.51 -2.61
C GLY A 125 20.56 -13.51 -1.56
N THR A 126 20.26 -12.22 -1.71
CA THR A 126 20.51 -11.23 -0.66
C THR A 126 19.35 -11.24 0.35
N MET A 127 19.58 -10.63 1.52
CA MET A 127 18.53 -10.42 2.51
C MET A 127 17.38 -9.61 1.91
N THR A 128 16.18 -9.96 2.30
CA THR A 128 14.94 -9.33 1.85
C THR A 128 14.08 -8.92 3.03
N LEU A 129 12.98 -8.21 2.77
CA LEU A 129 11.97 -7.94 3.80
C LEU A 129 11.38 -9.21 4.42
N HIS A 130 11.56 -10.40 3.83
CA HIS A 130 11.15 -11.65 4.47
C HIS A 130 12.00 -11.99 5.71
N ASP A 131 13.22 -11.46 5.80
CA ASP A 131 14.22 -11.80 6.81
C ASP A 131 14.25 -10.81 8.00
N VAL A 132 13.38 -9.79 7.98
CA VAL A 132 13.27 -8.83 9.10
C VAL A 132 12.66 -9.50 10.35
N PRO A 133 12.91 -9.00 11.57
CA PRO A 133 12.32 -9.53 12.79
C PRO A 133 10.80 -9.71 12.68
N SER A 134 10.29 -10.84 13.16
CA SER A 134 8.88 -11.29 13.06
C SER A 134 8.34 -11.52 11.65
N GLY A 135 9.11 -11.16 10.61
CA GLY A 135 8.79 -11.35 9.21
C GLY A 135 7.81 -10.33 8.62
N ARG A 136 7.93 -10.12 7.30
CA ARG A 136 7.12 -9.16 6.53
C ARG A 136 5.62 -9.24 6.77
N ARG A 137 5.06 -10.45 6.81
CA ARG A 137 3.60 -10.65 6.90
C ARG A 137 3.04 -10.14 8.24
N HIS A 138 3.74 -10.41 9.33
CA HIS A 138 3.35 -9.94 10.64
C HIS A 138 3.42 -8.40 10.69
N ASN A 139 4.58 -7.84 10.30
CA ASN A 139 4.80 -6.39 10.32
C ASN A 139 3.82 -5.62 9.41
N ASN A 140 3.46 -6.17 8.24
CA ASN A 140 2.40 -5.62 7.39
C ASN A 140 1.08 -5.47 8.16
N ASN A 141 0.63 -6.54 8.81
CA ASN A 141 -0.66 -6.55 9.49
C ASN A 141 -0.69 -5.60 10.70
N GLU A 142 0.37 -5.57 11.50
CA GLU A 142 0.50 -4.63 12.63
C GLU A 142 0.46 -3.17 12.16
N THR A 143 1.22 -2.84 11.10
CA THR A 143 1.26 -1.47 10.55
C THR A 143 -0.09 -1.08 9.95
N ILE A 144 -0.77 -2.00 9.25
CA ILE A 144 -2.14 -1.76 8.74
C ILE A 144 -3.12 -1.54 9.89
N ALA A 145 -3.04 -2.35 10.95
CA ALA A 145 -3.91 -2.22 12.12
C ALA A 145 -3.70 -0.88 12.84
N TYR A 146 -2.46 -0.38 12.91
CA TYR A 146 -2.15 0.93 13.49
C TYR A 146 -2.84 2.09 12.76
N PHE A 147 -3.04 1.98 11.44
CA PHE A 147 -3.76 2.96 10.61
C PHE A 147 -5.22 2.58 10.34
N ARG A 148 -5.81 1.65 11.11
CA ARG A 148 -7.13 1.06 10.82
C ARG A 148 -8.24 2.06 10.49
N ASP A 149 -8.25 3.23 11.15
CA ASP A 149 -9.32 4.21 11.04
C ASP A 149 -9.13 5.19 9.87
N THR A 150 -8.01 5.09 9.14
CA THR A 150 -7.68 6.01 8.04
C THR A 150 -7.96 5.40 6.67
N TRP A 151 -7.94 4.07 6.56
CA TRP A 151 -8.01 3.37 5.28
C TRP A 151 -9.35 3.54 4.58
N LYS A 152 -9.30 3.95 3.30
CA LYS A 152 -10.45 3.81 2.38
C LYS A 152 -10.55 2.35 1.94
N VAL A 153 -11.48 1.61 2.54
CA VAL A 153 -11.63 0.17 2.32
C VAL A 153 -12.65 -0.18 1.23
N PHE A 154 -12.47 -1.35 0.60
CA PHE A 154 -13.51 -1.98 -0.22
C PHE A 154 -14.07 -3.22 0.49
N SER A 155 -15.34 -3.55 0.23
CA SER A 155 -15.91 -4.81 0.71
C SER A 155 -15.46 -5.95 -0.23
N PRO A 156 -14.66 -6.93 0.23
CA PRO A 156 -14.39 -8.12 -0.57
C PRO A 156 -15.69 -8.91 -0.77
N ARG A 157 -15.89 -9.46 -1.97
CA ARG A 157 -17.11 -10.23 -2.32
C ARG A 157 -17.25 -11.56 -1.55
N TRP A 158 -16.25 -11.95 -0.76
CA TRP A 158 -16.35 -13.06 0.18
C TRP A 158 -16.79 -12.53 1.55
N SER A 159 -18.08 -12.24 1.69
CA SER A 159 -18.66 -12.14 3.03
C SER A 159 -18.66 -13.53 3.62
N ILE A 160 -18.00 -13.73 4.76
CA ILE A 160 -18.37 -14.83 5.65
C ILE A 160 -19.84 -14.56 5.96
N ARG A 161 -20.75 -15.32 5.35
CA ARG A 161 -22.11 -15.43 5.86
C ARG A 161 -21.94 -15.74 7.34
N LYS A 162 -22.46 -14.87 8.21
CA LYS A 162 -22.63 -15.12 9.64
C LYS A 162 -22.95 -16.59 9.82
N LEU A 163 -22.00 -17.39 10.32
CA LEU A 163 -22.34 -18.65 10.97
C LEU A 163 -23.25 -18.22 12.12
N GLY A 164 -24.53 -18.51 11.96
CA GLY A 164 -25.56 -18.17 12.92
C GLY A 164 -25.30 -18.90 14.23
N LEU A 165 -24.51 -18.30 15.12
CA LEU A 165 -24.71 -18.46 16.55
C LEU A 165 -25.57 -17.27 17.01
N ALA A 166 -26.85 -17.37 16.70
CA ALA A 166 -27.88 -16.63 17.40
C ALA A 166 -28.92 -17.64 17.89
N ARG A 167 -28.90 -17.87 19.20
CA ARG A 167 -30.04 -18.20 20.04
C ARG A 167 -30.77 -19.51 19.70
N ARG A 168 -30.43 -20.57 20.44
CA ARG A 168 -31.46 -21.41 21.05
C ARG A 168 -31.54 -21.03 22.52
N ALA A 169 -32.31 -19.99 22.79
CA ALA A 169 -33.10 -19.92 24.01
C ALA A 169 -34.55 -20.10 23.58
N ASP A 170 -35.26 -20.91 24.35
CA ASP A 170 -36.72 -21.05 24.44
C ASP A 170 -37.40 -22.14 23.59
N GLY A 171 -37.53 -23.32 24.24
CA GLY A 171 -38.82 -23.98 24.50
C GLY A 171 -39.42 -24.84 23.39
N TRP A 172 -39.69 -26.13 23.68
CA TRP A 172 -40.99 -26.83 23.54
C TRP A 172 -40.84 -28.29 24.02
N ARG A 173 -41.58 -28.61 25.08
CA ARG A 173 -41.93 -29.92 25.69
C ARG A 173 -40.86 -30.71 26.44
#